data_AF-A0A9P8W6P3-F1
#
_entry.id   AF-A0A9P8W6P3-F1
#
_cell.length_a   1.000
_cell.length_b   1.000
_cell.length_c   1.000
_cell.angle_alpha   90.00
_cell.angle_beta   90.00
_cell.angle_gamma   90.00
#
_symmetry.space_group_name_H-M   'P 1'
#
loop_
_entity.id
_entity.type
_entity.pdbx_description
1 polymer ?
#
loop_
_entity_poly.entity_id
_entity_poly.type
_entity_poly.pdbx_seq_one_letter_code
_entity_poly.pdbx_strand_id
1 'polypeptide(L)'
;MASLSTKPITRYHLFALGLVGGVIATSGLIFALTLQLSPFLWNHRLGYPPTSSNLGLRDGDTIPVPCSSHNDYWRERPLHSALLEGCIGVEADVWPLRGQLYVSHSRDRLDTGRTLSALYIDPLVKVLQDKAPQREHGKAGGGVYDADPNQTLVLLVDIKASPTVAWPLLLEQLEPLRTRGWLSHNSNGTLVSGPITVVASGMTRLQDVEENPSRDVFLDAPLAKLDDSSYNASNSYYASVSFRRSIGWIWLGDLRQSQLLKIRDHIKKAHSRGLKVRYWSLPIWPLSVRKRLWGLLVDEGLDVLHVDDLFGAREVFAQR
;
A
#
# COMPACT_ATOMS: atom_id res chain seq x y z
N MET A 1 -62.05 34.81 9.19
CA MET A 1 -61.89 33.39 9.56
C MET A 1 -61.34 32.65 8.36
N ALA A 2 -60.06 32.31 8.38
CA ALA A 2 -59.36 31.65 7.26
C ALA A 2 -59.46 30.13 7.40
N SER A 3 -59.83 29.46 6.30
CA SER A 3 -59.88 28.00 6.19
C SER A 3 -58.47 27.44 5.98
N LEU A 4 -58.03 26.55 6.87
CA LEU A 4 -56.76 25.83 6.79
C LEU A 4 -56.89 24.64 5.84
N SER A 5 -56.19 24.71 4.70
CA SER A 5 -56.00 23.60 3.77
C SER A 5 -54.89 22.68 4.27
N THR A 6 -55.23 21.44 4.61
CA THR A 6 -54.27 20.36 4.88
C THR A 6 -53.90 19.67 3.56
N LYS A 7 -52.63 19.77 3.15
CA LYS A 7 -52.09 18.97 2.03
C LYS A 7 -51.62 17.59 2.56
N PRO A 8 -51.88 16.49 1.84
CA PRO A 8 -51.39 15.17 2.23
C PRO A 8 -49.89 15.05 1.94
N ILE A 9 -49.13 14.61 2.95
CA ILE A 9 -47.72 14.23 2.82
C ILE A 9 -47.67 12.95 1.98
N THR A 10 -47.21 13.09 0.73
CA THR A 10 -47.10 11.99 -0.23
C THR A 10 -46.00 11.00 0.16
N ARG A 11 -46.32 9.71 0.04
CA ARG A 11 -45.55 8.50 0.43
C ARG A 11 -44.18 8.29 -0.27
N TYR A 12 -43.58 9.30 -0.88
CA TYR A 12 -42.34 9.14 -1.66
C TYR A 12 -41.04 9.10 -0.83
N HIS A 13 -41.05 9.56 0.42
CA HIS A 13 -39.83 9.60 1.24
C HIS A 13 -39.46 8.28 1.95
N LEU A 14 -40.38 7.31 2.06
CA LEU A 14 -40.12 6.02 2.70
C LEU A 14 -39.51 4.97 1.75
N PHE A 15 -39.66 5.12 0.43
CA PHE A 15 -39.07 4.19 -0.55
C PHE A 15 -37.61 4.52 -0.89
N ALA A 16 -37.19 5.78 -0.78
CA ALA A 16 -35.82 6.20 -1.07
C ALA A 16 -34.80 5.74 0.00
N LEU A 17 -35.22 5.63 1.27
CA LEU A 17 -34.35 5.14 2.36
C LEU A 17 -34.16 3.61 2.31
N GLY A 18 -35.15 2.85 1.83
CA GLY A 18 -35.05 1.39 1.67
C GLY A 18 -34.09 0.96 0.55
N LEU A 19 -34.07 1.70 -0.57
CA LEU A 19 -33.18 1.41 -1.72
C LEU A 19 -31.72 1.81 -1.44
N VAL A 20 -31.48 2.91 -0.72
CA VAL A 20 -30.12 3.33 -0.31
C VAL A 20 -29.57 2.39 0.77
N GLY A 21 -30.40 1.93 1.72
CA GLY A 21 -30.01 0.92 2.72
C GLY A 21 -29.69 -0.45 2.11
N GLY A 22 -30.46 -0.89 1.10
CA GLY A 22 -30.23 -2.18 0.41
C GLY A 22 -28.95 -2.22 -0.43
N VAL A 23 -28.55 -1.12 -1.06
CA VAL A 23 -27.33 -1.04 -1.87
C VAL A 23 -26.06 -0.99 -1.01
N ILE A 24 -26.14 -0.38 0.19
CA ILE A 24 -25.02 -0.37 1.15
C ILE A 24 -24.85 -1.76 1.80
N ALA A 25 -25.94 -2.43 2.16
CA ALA A 25 -25.89 -3.78 2.75
C ALA A 25 -25.42 -4.86 1.75
N THR A 26 -25.85 -4.79 0.49
CA THR A 26 -25.41 -5.75 -0.55
C THR A 26 -23.98 -5.52 -1.01
N SER A 27 -23.50 -4.27 -1.03
CA SER A 27 -22.08 -3.96 -1.28
C SER A 27 -21.18 -4.45 -0.15
N GLY A 28 -21.61 -4.34 1.11
CA GLY A 28 -20.91 -4.89 2.27
C GLY A 28 -20.87 -6.42 2.29
N LEU A 29 -21.96 -7.09 1.91
CA LEU A 29 -22.05 -8.55 1.84
C LEU A 29 -21.27 -9.16 0.67
N ILE A 30 -21.26 -8.52 -0.51
CA ILE A 30 -20.46 -9.00 -1.65
C ILE A 30 -18.97 -8.77 -1.39
N PHE A 31 -18.58 -7.66 -0.75
CA PHE A 31 -17.20 -7.43 -0.33
C PHE A 31 -16.78 -8.43 0.77
N ALA A 32 -17.61 -8.68 1.77
CA ALA A 32 -17.36 -9.69 2.81
C ALA A 32 -17.28 -11.13 2.25
N LEU A 33 -18.09 -11.50 1.25
CA LEU A 33 -17.97 -12.80 0.58
C LEU A 33 -16.68 -12.91 -0.23
N THR A 34 -16.23 -11.84 -0.90
CA THR A 34 -14.92 -11.84 -1.60
C THR A 34 -13.73 -11.92 -0.64
N LEU A 35 -13.86 -11.41 0.60
CA LEU A 35 -12.83 -11.46 1.63
C LEU A 35 -12.85 -12.78 2.43
N GLN A 36 -14.00 -13.45 2.55
CA GLN A 36 -14.11 -14.79 3.16
C GLN A 36 -13.68 -15.91 2.20
N LEU A 37 -13.80 -15.69 0.89
CA LEU A 37 -13.36 -16.62 -0.14
C LEU A 37 -11.92 -16.36 -0.62
N SER A 38 -11.25 -15.29 -0.20
CA SER A 38 -9.86 -15.04 -0.60
C SER A 38 -8.89 -16.13 -0.13
N PRO A 39 -9.04 -16.76 1.06
CA PRO A 39 -8.27 -17.95 1.37
C PRO A 39 -8.77 -19.14 0.55
N PHE A 40 -10.08 -19.32 0.34
CA PHE A 40 -10.65 -20.49 -0.33
C PHE A 40 -10.34 -20.56 -1.85
N LEU A 41 -10.29 -19.43 -2.54
CA LEU A 41 -9.96 -19.32 -3.97
C LEU A 41 -8.46 -19.43 -4.24
N TRP A 42 -7.61 -19.17 -3.25
CA TRP A 42 -6.14 -19.30 -3.36
C TRP A 42 -5.58 -20.56 -2.71
N ASN A 43 -6.31 -21.20 -1.78
CA ASN A 43 -5.90 -22.43 -1.09
C ASN A 43 -6.32 -23.71 -1.82
N HIS A 44 -7.07 -23.60 -2.93
CA HIS A 44 -7.16 -24.71 -3.87
C HIS A 44 -5.83 -24.85 -4.61
N ARG A 45 -5.10 -25.90 -4.23
CA ARG A 45 -3.95 -26.52 -4.91
C ARG A 45 -4.11 -26.53 -6.45
N LEU A 46 -3.86 -25.40 -7.09
CA LEU A 46 -3.34 -25.38 -8.46
C LEU A 46 -1.84 -25.43 -8.29
N GLY A 47 -1.27 -26.58 -8.65
CA GLY A 47 0.06 -27.00 -8.22
C GLY A 47 1.11 -25.91 -8.29
N TYR A 48 1.51 -25.41 -7.13
CA TYR A 48 2.91 -25.10 -6.95
C TYR A 48 3.67 -26.38 -7.31
N PRO A 49 4.67 -26.33 -8.22
CA PRO A 49 5.60 -27.44 -8.30
C PRO A 49 6.12 -27.69 -6.88
N PRO A 50 6.30 -28.97 -6.46
CA PRO A 50 6.92 -29.24 -5.18
C PRO A 50 8.16 -28.37 -5.10
N THR A 51 8.29 -27.63 -4.01
CA THR A 51 9.44 -26.78 -3.72
C THR A 51 10.67 -27.55 -4.17
N SER A 52 11.20 -27.17 -5.34
CA SER A 52 12.55 -27.56 -5.65
C SER A 52 13.34 -26.81 -4.61
N SER A 53 13.74 -27.51 -3.57
CA SER A 53 14.83 -27.17 -2.66
C SER A 53 16.18 -26.98 -3.41
N ASN A 54 16.14 -26.68 -4.71
CA ASN A 54 17.20 -26.58 -5.68
C ASN A 54 17.06 -25.38 -6.65
N LEU A 55 16.15 -24.42 -6.39
CA LEU A 55 16.45 -23.03 -6.78
C LEU A 55 17.26 -22.47 -5.62
N GLY A 56 18.58 -22.66 -5.69
CA GLY A 56 19.55 -22.25 -4.68
C GLY A 56 19.68 -20.74 -4.53
N LEU A 57 18.56 -20.03 -4.35
CA LEU A 57 18.56 -18.66 -3.88
C LEU A 57 18.92 -18.72 -2.39
N ARG A 58 20.19 -18.46 -2.10
CA ARG A 58 20.60 -18.03 -0.76
C ARG A 58 19.78 -16.77 -0.45
N ASP A 59 19.49 -16.53 0.83
CA ASP A 59 18.78 -15.34 1.38
C ASP A 59 19.41 -13.96 1.01
N GLY A 60 20.32 -13.89 0.02
CA GLY A 60 20.98 -12.70 -0.49
C GLY A 60 20.92 -12.49 -2.01
N ASP A 61 20.18 -13.31 -2.78
CA ASP A 61 20.13 -13.16 -4.25
C ASP A 61 18.78 -12.63 -4.79
N THR A 62 17.84 -12.28 -3.91
CA THR A 62 16.52 -11.78 -4.36
C THR A 62 16.65 -10.38 -4.96
N ILE A 63 16.38 -10.29 -6.26
CA ILE A 63 16.37 -9.02 -7.00
C ILE A 63 15.12 -8.23 -6.59
N PRO A 64 15.27 -6.99 -6.09
CA PRO A 64 14.12 -6.17 -5.79
C PRO A 64 13.34 -5.82 -7.05
N VAL A 65 12.02 -5.91 -6.96
CA VAL A 65 11.08 -5.59 -8.02
C VAL A 65 10.11 -4.51 -7.54
N PRO A 66 9.68 -3.56 -8.39
CA PRO A 66 8.75 -2.49 -8.03
C PRO A 66 7.30 -2.96 -7.75
N CYS A 67 7.12 -3.86 -6.78
CA CYS A 67 5.83 -4.24 -6.23
C CYS A 67 5.70 -3.89 -4.75
N SER A 68 4.47 -3.69 -4.32
CA SER A 68 4.08 -3.46 -2.94
C SER A 68 3.03 -4.47 -2.52
N SER A 69 3.32 -5.19 -1.44
CA SER A 69 2.47 -6.20 -0.82
C SER A 69 1.25 -5.55 -0.16
N HIS A 70 0.09 -5.62 -0.81
CA HIS A 70 -1.20 -5.12 -0.29
C HIS A 70 -1.67 -5.97 0.88
N ASN A 71 -2.15 -5.32 1.93
CA ASN A 71 -2.53 -5.95 3.20
C ASN A 71 -1.53 -7.04 3.61
N ASP A 72 -0.25 -6.67 3.70
CA ASP A 72 0.86 -7.62 3.85
C ASP A 72 0.63 -8.58 5.04
N TYR A 73 0.02 -8.07 6.09
CA TYR A 73 -0.36 -8.77 7.31
C TYR A 73 -1.42 -9.89 7.13
N TRP A 74 -1.96 -10.11 5.93
CA TRP A 74 -2.76 -11.30 5.62
C TRP A 74 -1.91 -12.51 5.21
N ARG A 75 -0.62 -12.30 4.95
CA ARG A 75 0.30 -13.37 4.56
C ARG A 75 0.62 -14.25 5.77
N GLU A 76 0.95 -15.51 5.48
CA GLU A 76 1.39 -16.47 6.50
C GLU A 76 2.62 -15.96 7.25
N ARG A 77 3.57 -15.35 6.52
CA ARG A 77 4.76 -14.69 7.08
C ARG A 77 4.79 -13.24 6.61
N PRO A 78 4.14 -12.31 7.35
CA PRO A 78 4.19 -10.87 7.06
C PRO A 78 5.63 -10.39 6.97
N LEU A 79 5.87 -9.37 6.15
CA LEU A 79 7.16 -8.87 5.68
C LEU A 79 7.97 -9.90 4.87
N HIS A 80 8.26 -11.06 5.45
CA HIS A 80 9.14 -12.07 4.87
C HIS A 80 8.67 -12.56 3.50
N SER A 81 7.36 -12.79 3.34
CA SER A 81 6.80 -13.23 2.05
C SER A 81 7.02 -12.20 0.94
N ALA A 82 6.94 -10.90 1.25
CA ALA A 82 7.23 -9.83 0.30
C ALA A 82 8.72 -9.76 -0.03
N LEU A 83 9.59 -9.88 0.97
CA LEU A 83 11.05 -9.87 0.77
C LEU A 83 11.54 -11.05 -0.08
N LEU A 84 10.98 -12.25 0.13
CA LEU A 84 11.31 -13.44 -0.67
C LEU A 84 10.98 -13.27 -2.17
N GLU A 85 9.92 -12.52 -2.48
CA GLU A 85 9.52 -12.23 -3.86
C GLU A 85 10.17 -10.95 -4.41
N GLY A 86 10.95 -10.24 -3.59
CA GLY A 86 11.66 -9.02 -3.96
C GLY A 86 10.80 -7.75 -3.94
N CYS A 87 9.56 -7.78 -3.42
CA CYS A 87 8.71 -6.60 -3.43
C CYS A 87 9.25 -5.50 -2.52
N ILE A 88 9.54 -4.33 -3.11
CA ILE A 88 10.10 -3.15 -2.44
C ILE A 88 9.14 -2.40 -1.52
N GLY A 89 7.94 -2.92 -1.25
CA GLY A 89 7.04 -2.32 -0.29
C GLY A 89 6.07 -3.29 0.35
N VAL A 90 5.61 -2.92 1.54
CA VAL A 90 4.58 -3.64 2.31
C VAL A 90 3.59 -2.63 2.89
N GLU A 91 2.33 -3.04 3.03
CA GLU A 91 1.28 -2.21 3.63
C GLU A 91 0.74 -2.83 4.92
N ALA A 92 0.56 -1.98 5.93
CA ALA A 92 -0.06 -2.31 7.20
C ALA A 92 -1.23 -1.35 7.51
N ASP A 93 -2.42 -1.92 7.71
CA ASP A 93 -3.60 -1.21 8.20
C ASP A 93 -3.53 -1.11 9.73
N VAL A 94 -3.39 0.10 10.28
CA VAL A 94 -3.16 0.30 11.72
C VAL A 94 -4.32 0.96 12.46
N TRP A 95 -4.55 0.48 13.68
CA TRP A 95 -5.55 0.98 14.61
C TRP A 95 -4.90 1.28 15.97
N PRO A 96 -5.05 2.50 16.53
CA PRO A 96 -4.57 2.80 17.87
C PRO A 96 -5.48 2.14 18.92
N LEU A 97 -4.89 1.37 19.82
CA LEU A 97 -5.58 0.79 20.98
C LEU A 97 -4.58 0.60 22.12
N ARG A 98 -4.95 0.97 23.36
CA ARG A 98 -4.14 0.74 24.58
C ARG A 98 -2.65 1.14 24.44
N GLY A 99 -2.38 2.29 23.82
CA GLY A 99 -1.01 2.82 23.66
C GLY A 99 -0.15 2.07 22.64
N GLN A 100 -0.75 1.30 21.73
CA GLN A 100 -0.06 0.56 20.67
C GLN A 100 -0.80 0.72 19.34
N LEU A 101 -0.07 0.53 18.24
CA LEU A 101 -0.65 0.36 16.91
C LEU A 101 -0.82 -1.13 16.59
N TYR A 102 -2.08 -1.56 16.48
CA TYR A 102 -2.45 -2.92 16.09
C TYR A 102 -2.72 -2.99 14.59
N VAL A 103 -2.35 -4.11 13.98
CA VAL A 103 -2.47 -4.31 12.54
C VAL A 103 -3.68 -5.20 12.23
N SER A 104 -4.66 -4.66 11.50
CA SER A 104 -5.83 -5.39 11.04
C SER A 104 -6.59 -4.61 9.96
N HIS A 105 -7.25 -5.34 9.05
CA HIS A 105 -8.15 -4.72 8.08
C HIS A 105 -9.40 -4.11 8.73
N SER A 106 -9.87 -4.72 9.81
CA SER A 106 -11.07 -4.30 10.52
C SER A 106 -10.89 -4.30 12.04
N ARG A 107 -11.49 -3.31 12.71
CA ARG A 107 -11.34 -3.08 14.14
C ARG A 107 -11.85 -4.24 15.02
N ASP A 108 -12.82 -5.00 14.54
CA ASP A 108 -13.41 -6.15 15.23
C ASP A 108 -12.50 -7.39 15.23
N ARG A 109 -11.43 -7.40 14.44
CA ARG A 109 -10.49 -8.52 14.29
C ARG A 109 -9.10 -8.22 14.86
N LEU A 110 -9.00 -7.26 15.77
CA LEU A 110 -7.72 -6.92 16.40
C LEU A 110 -7.24 -8.11 17.25
N ASP A 111 -6.08 -8.64 16.89
CA ASP A 111 -5.35 -9.64 17.66
C ASP A 111 -4.28 -8.92 18.49
N THR A 112 -4.27 -9.16 19.80
CA THR A 112 -3.33 -8.53 20.72
C THR A 112 -1.87 -8.89 20.46
N GLY A 113 -1.60 -9.99 19.74
CA GLY A 113 -0.25 -10.37 19.31
C GLY A 113 0.23 -9.69 18.02
N ARG A 114 -0.63 -8.93 17.33
CA ARG A 114 -0.35 -8.39 15.99
C ARG A 114 -0.25 -6.86 16.04
N THR A 115 0.88 -6.37 16.52
CA THR A 115 1.21 -4.93 16.50
C THR A 115 2.09 -4.57 15.31
N LEU A 116 2.14 -3.28 14.96
CA LEU A 116 3.04 -2.77 13.91
C LEU A 116 4.50 -3.08 14.26
N SER A 117 4.89 -2.94 15.54
CA SER A 117 6.22 -3.33 16.01
C SER A 117 6.52 -4.81 15.78
N ALA A 118 5.64 -5.70 16.24
CA ALA A 118 5.87 -7.14 16.18
C ALA A 118 5.90 -7.69 14.74
N LEU A 119 5.07 -7.14 13.86
CA LEU A 119 4.98 -7.62 12.47
C LEU A 119 5.97 -6.96 11.52
N TYR A 120 6.40 -5.72 11.79
CA TYR A 120 7.18 -4.93 10.85
C TYR A 120 8.44 -4.31 11.46
N ILE A 121 8.32 -3.52 12.53
CA ILE A 121 9.49 -2.78 13.04
C ILE A 121 10.59 -3.72 13.56
N ASP A 122 10.25 -4.64 14.46
CA ASP A 122 11.24 -5.54 15.06
C ASP A 122 11.86 -6.49 14.02
N PRO A 123 11.08 -7.09 13.10
CA PRO A 123 11.63 -7.85 11.99
C PRO A 123 12.55 -7.03 11.07
N LEU A 124 12.20 -5.78 10.74
CA LEU A 124 13.05 -4.91 9.92
C LEU A 124 14.35 -4.54 10.62
N VAL A 125 14.28 -4.25 11.92
CA VAL A 125 15.47 -4.02 12.74
C VAL A 125 16.37 -5.25 12.68
N LYS A 126 15.80 -6.45 12.88
CA LYS A 126 16.56 -7.70 12.81
C LYS A 126 17.23 -7.91 11.44
N VAL A 127 16.49 -7.74 10.34
CA VAL A 127 17.03 -7.87 8.97
C VAL A 127 18.22 -6.94 8.76
N LEU A 128 18.11 -5.68 9.16
CA LEU A 128 19.17 -4.69 8.96
C LEU A 128 20.35 -4.89 9.93
N GLN A 129 20.11 -5.35 11.16
CA GLN A 129 21.16 -5.70 12.12
C GLN A 129 21.98 -6.89 11.64
N ASP A 130 21.33 -7.95 11.18
CA ASP A 130 22.00 -9.16 10.70
C ASP A 130 22.89 -8.85 9.47
N LYS A 131 22.56 -7.78 8.71
CA LYS A 131 23.34 -7.29 7.56
C LYS A 131 24.39 -6.22 7.91
N ALA A 132 24.35 -5.64 9.11
CA ALA A 132 25.25 -4.55 9.53
C ALA A 132 26.76 -4.89 9.50
N PRO A 133 27.24 -6.11 9.85
CA PRO A 133 28.67 -6.44 9.82
C PRO A 133 29.31 -6.35 8.42
N GLN A 134 28.51 -6.39 7.36
CA GLN A 134 28.99 -6.24 5.99
C GLN A 134 29.37 -4.78 5.65
N ARG A 135 28.94 -3.80 6.47
CA ARG A 135 29.26 -2.37 6.29
C ARG A 135 30.71 -2.03 6.67
N GLU A 136 31.31 -2.74 7.62
CA GLU A 136 32.68 -2.46 8.09
C GLU A 136 33.76 -2.93 7.10
N HIS A 137 33.41 -3.83 6.17
CA HIS A 137 34.34 -4.44 5.20
C HIS A 137 34.36 -3.76 3.82
N GLY A 138 33.88 -2.51 3.72
CA GLY A 138 33.98 -1.71 2.48
C GLY A 138 33.04 -2.14 1.35
N LYS A 139 32.02 -2.97 1.62
CA LYS A 139 30.91 -3.21 0.68
C LYS A 139 29.85 -2.11 0.85
N ALA A 140 29.44 -1.52 -0.27
CA ALA A 140 28.43 -0.46 -0.30
C ALA A 140 27.07 -0.97 0.23
N GLY A 141 26.51 -0.24 1.21
CA GLY A 141 25.11 -0.27 1.65
C GLY A 141 24.68 -1.50 2.45
N GLY A 142 24.16 -1.32 3.67
CA GLY A 142 23.44 -2.39 4.39
C GLY A 142 21.94 -2.18 4.26
N GLY A 143 21.44 -2.30 3.04
CA GLY A 143 20.02 -2.23 2.70
C GLY A 143 19.27 -3.50 3.03
N VAL A 144 17.98 -3.54 2.70
CA VAL A 144 17.14 -4.74 2.87
C VAL A 144 17.51 -5.82 1.84
N TYR A 145 17.91 -5.40 0.64
CA TYR A 145 18.20 -6.27 -0.51
C TYR A 145 19.71 -6.33 -0.78
N ASP A 146 20.31 -7.53 -0.72
CA ASP A 146 21.75 -7.68 -0.97
C ASP A 146 22.09 -7.46 -2.46
N ALA A 147 21.18 -7.81 -3.36
CA ALA A 147 21.34 -7.61 -4.80
C ALA A 147 21.32 -6.13 -5.22
N ASP A 148 20.65 -5.27 -4.45
CA ASP A 148 20.69 -3.81 -4.59
C ASP A 148 20.60 -3.15 -3.21
N PRO A 149 21.74 -2.91 -2.54
CA PRO A 149 21.74 -2.38 -1.18
C PRO A 149 21.28 -0.93 -1.04
N ASN A 150 21.09 -0.21 -2.15
CA ASN A 150 20.55 1.15 -2.14
C ASN A 150 19.02 1.18 -2.29
N GLN A 151 18.40 0.05 -2.66
CA GLN A 151 16.96 -0.06 -2.75
C GLN A 151 16.32 -0.01 -1.35
N THR A 152 15.55 1.05 -1.11
CA THR A 152 14.74 1.18 0.10
C THR A 152 13.57 0.19 0.11
N LEU A 153 13.20 -0.31 1.28
CA LEU A 153 11.90 -0.92 1.50
C LEU A 153 10.91 0.14 1.97
N VAL A 154 9.76 0.23 1.31
CA VAL A 154 8.68 1.12 1.71
C VAL A 154 7.74 0.42 2.69
N LEU A 155 7.68 0.89 3.93
CA LEU A 155 6.64 0.53 4.89
C LEU A 155 5.49 1.53 4.76
N LEU A 156 4.41 1.12 4.10
CA LEU A 156 3.19 1.92 4.00
C LEU A 156 2.29 1.65 5.19
N VAL A 157 1.97 2.69 5.96
CA VAL A 157 1.15 2.62 7.16
C VAL A 157 -0.17 3.34 6.91
N ASP A 158 -1.26 2.59 6.75
CA ASP A 158 -2.61 3.13 6.56
C ASP A 158 -3.29 3.33 7.92
N ILE A 159 -3.34 4.58 8.39
CA ILE A 159 -3.98 4.93 9.66
C ILE A 159 -5.50 4.92 9.48
N LYS A 160 -6.16 3.92 10.06
CA LYS A 160 -7.62 3.71 9.90
C LYS A 160 -8.49 4.50 10.86
N ALA A 161 -7.94 4.97 11.98
CA ALA A 161 -8.70 5.67 13.00
C ALA A 161 -7.85 6.60 13.87
N SER A 162 -8.51 7.63 14.42
CA SER A 162 -7.97 8.50 15.47
C SER A 162 -6.56 9.02 15.15
N PRO A 163 -6.35 9.77 14.06
CA PRO A 163 -5.01 10.19 13.63
C PRO A 163 -4.25 10.98 14.70
N THR A 164 -4.95 11.76 15.53
CA THR A 164 -4.34 12.48 16.67
C THR A 164 -3.76 11.56 17.76
N VAL A 165 -4.18 10.30 17.81
CA VAL A 165 -3.65 9.27 18.72
C VAL A 165 -2.69 8.35 17.97
N ALA A 166 -3.03 7.93 16.75
CA ALA A 166 -2.22 7.00 15.97
C ALA A 166 -0.90 7.61 15.53
N TRP A 167 -0.88 8.90 15.16
CA TRP A 167 0.31 9.57 14.65
C TRP A 167 1.45 9.64 15.67
N PRO A 168 1.24 10.12 16.92
CA PRO A 168 2.29 10.07 17.94
C PRO A 168 2.81 8.64 18.21
N LEU A 169 1.92 7.65 18.24
CA LEU A 169 2.30 6.25 18.43
C LEU A 169 3.13 5.71 17.26
N LEU A 170 2.83 6.12 16.02
CA LEU A 170 3.63 5.77 14.86
C LEU A 170 5.05 6.34 15.01
N LEU A 171 5.18 7.63 15.35
CA LEU A 171 6.48 8.24 15.54
C LEU A 171 7.28 7.55 16.64
N GLU A 172 6.65 7.23 17.78
CA GLU A 172 7.28 6.48 18.88
C GLU A 172 7.77 5.10 18.42
N GLN A 173 6.92 4.33 17.73
CA GLN A 173 7.27 2.98 17.27
C GLN A 173 8.36 2.97 16.20
N LEU A 174 8.61 4.10 15.52
CA LEU A 174 9.70 4.23 14.54
C LEU A 174 11.07 4.54 15.18
N GLU A 175 11.14 4.86 16.47
CA GLU A 175 12.39 5.20 17.17
C GLU A 175 13.52 4.16 16.99
N PRO A 176 13.27 2.83 17.02
CA PRO A 176 14.32 1.84 16.79
C PRO A 176 15.01 1.98 15.43
N LEU A 177 14.27 2.33 14.38
CA LEU A 177 14.83 2.57 13.05
C LEU A 177 15.47 3.96 12.96
N ARG A 178 14.81 4.98 13.53
CA ARG A 178 15.25 6.38 13.53
C ARG A 178 16.62 6.57 14.18
N THR A 179 16.78 6.09 15.41
CA THR A 179 18.02 6.23 16.19
C THR A 179 19.23 5.55 15.54
N ARG A 180 19.00 4.59 14.63
CA ARG A 180 20.04 3.90 13.87
C ARG A 180 20.34 4.55 12.51
N GLY A 181 19.66 5.65 12.18
CA GLY A 181 19.78 6.33 10.89
C GLY A 181 19.25 5.50 9.72
N TRP A 182 18.26 4.64 9.95
CA TRP A 182 17.74 3.71 8.95
C TRP A 182 16.49 4.22 8.22
N LEU A 183 15.94 5.35 8.65
CA LEU A 183 14.80 5.98 7.99
C LEU A 183 15.27 6.97 6.93
N SER A 184 14.61 6.89 5.78
CA SER A 184 14.63 7.96 4.78
C SER A 184 14.00 9.20 5.38
N HIS A 185 14.54 10.38 5.07
CA HIS A 185 14.05 11.63 5.61
C HIS A 185 14.21 12.76 4.62
N ASN A 186 13.42 13.82 4.80
CA ASN A 186 13.61 15.06 4.06
C ASN A 186 14.68 15.92 4.73
N SER A 187 15.69 16.30 3.96
CA SER A 187 16.69 17.30 4.35
C SER A 187 16.62 18.46 3.37
N ASN A 188 16.19 19.63 3.85
CA ASN A 188 16.10 20.87 3.07
C ASN A 188 15.36 20.72 1.73
N GLY A 189 14.21 20.05 1.75
CA GLY A 189 13.38 19.84 0.55
C GLY A 189 13.82 18.64 -0.31
N THR A 190 14.92 17.97 0.02
CA THR A 190 15.45 16.82 -0.73
C THR A 190 15.27 15.52 0.05
N LEU A 191 14.87 14.44 -0.63
CA LEU A 191 14.79 13.11 -0.05
C LEU A 191 16.21 12.53 0.15
N VAL A 192 16.59 12.28 1.40
CA VAL A 192 17.76 11.47 1.75
C VAL A 192 17.26 10.04 1.98
N SER A 193 17.69 9.12 1.11
CA SER A 193 17.23 7.72 1.17
C SER A 193 17.96 6.96 2.27
N GLY A 194 17.19 6.28 3.12
CA GLY A 194 17.63 5.25 4.04
C GLY A 194 17.17 3.88 3.58
N PRO A 195 17.58 2.78 4.25
CA PRO A 195 17.14 1.43 3.91
C PRO A 195 15.62 1.24 4.05
N ILE A 196 14.95 2.05 4.88
CA ILE A 196 13.50 2.05 5.05
C ILE A 196 12.94 3.43 4.70
N THR A 197 11.87 3.48 3.93
CA THR A 197 11.05 4.68 3.73
C THR A 197 9.68 4.43 4.34
N VAL A 198 9.23 5.29 5.25
CA VAL A 198 7.90 5.17 5.83
C VAL A 198 6.94 6.10 5.10
N VAL A 199 5.82 5.55 4.63
CA VAL A 199 4.77 6.31 3.95
C VAL A 199 3.47 6.16 4.70
N ALA A 200 2.92 7.24 5.22
CA ALA A 200 1.66 7.25 5.93
C ALA A 200 0.49 7.57 4.99
N SER A 201 -0.60 6.80 5.11
CA SER A 201 -1.81 6.91 4.30
C SER A 201 -3.06 6.94 5.20
N GLY A 202 -4.25 6.76 4.62
CA GLY A 202 -5.51 6.70 5.36
C GLY A 202 -5.96 8.06 5.89
N MET A 203 -6.15 8.15 7.21
CA MET A 203 -6.56 9.38 7.91
C MET A 203 -5.40 10.36 8.18
N THR A 204 -4.19 10.07 7.70
CA THR A 204 -3.02 10.94 7.85
C THR A 204 -3.25 12.28 7.15
N ARG A 205 -2.93 13.39 7.81
CA ARG A 205 -3.03 14.74 7.24
C ARG A 205 -1.66 15.20 6.78
N LEU A 206 -1.63 16.05 5.75
CA LEU A 206 -0.38 16.68 5.29
C LEU A 206 0.34 17.41 6.43
N GLN A 207 -0.41 18.12 7.27
CA GLN A 207 0.12 18.84 8.43
C GLN A 207 0.87 17.91 9.39
N ASP A 208 0.38 16.68 9.62
CA ASP A 208 1.04 15.72 10.52
C ASP A 208 2.47 15.40 10.02
N VAL A 209 2.63 15.26 8.71
CA VAL A 209 3.91 15.01 8.04
C VAL A 209 4.80 16.27 8.03
N GLU A 210 4.25 17.43 7.73
CA GLU A 210 5.02 18.67 7.62
C GLU A 210 5.53 19.16 8.98
N GLU A 211 4.75 18.95 10.05
CA GLU A 211 5.11 19.30 11.43
C GLU A 211 5.97 18.24 12.13
N ASN A 212 6.18 17.06 11.53
CA ASN A 212 7.09 16.05 12.06
C ASN A 212 8.54 16.60 12.06
N PRO A 213 9.17 16.85 13.22
CA PRO A 213 10.50 17.45 13.28
C PRO A 213 11.59 16.56 12.66
N SER A 214 11.42 15.23 12.70
CA SER A 214 12.36 14.28 12.11
C SER A 214 12.26 14.21 10.60
N ARG A 215 11.15 14.70 10.02
CA ARG A 215 10.87 14.70 8.57
C ARG A 215 11.11 13.34 7.89
N ASP A 216 10.87 12.25 8.61
CA ASP A 216 11.22 10.87 8.25
C ASP A 216 10.02 9.97 7.95
N VAL A 217 8.83 10.58 7.85
CA VAL A 217 7.59 9.96 7.39
C VAL A 217 7.05 10.81 6.26
N PHE A 218 6.69 10.18 5.15
CA PHE A 218 6.15 10.85 3.97
C PHE A 218 4.66 10.54 3.82
N LEU A 219 3.92 11.39 3.12
CA LEU A 219 2.52 11.13 2.81
C LEU A 219 2.36 10.27 1.55
N ASP A 220 1.33 9.43 1.55
CA ASP A 220 0.71 8.92 0.33
C ASP A 220 -0.30 9.94 -0.20
N ALA A 221 0.14 10.79 -1.13
CA ALA A 221 -0.68 11.89 -1.62
C ALA A 221 -1.88 11.39 -2.43
N PRO A 222 -3.06 12.02 -2.30
CA PRO A 222 -4.20 11.73 -3.15
C PRO A 222 -3.94 12.23 -4.58
N LEU A 223 -3.60 11.32 -5.49
CA LEU A 223 -3.23 11.62 -6.89
C LEU A 223 -4.28 12.49 -7.61
N ALA A 224 -5.57 12.26 -7.32
CA ALA A 224 -6.67 13.01 -7.90
C ALA A 224 -6.77 14.48 -7.45
N LYS A 225 -5.96 14.90 -6.46
CA LYS A 225 -5.95 16.26 -5.90
C LYS A 225 -4.59 16.96 -6.05
N LEU A 226 -3.67 16.43 -6.87
CA LEU A 226 -2.33 17.01 -7.00
C LEU A 226 -2.36 18.44 -7.57
N ASP A 227 -3.27 18.74 -8.49
CA ASP A 227 -3.31 20.04 -9.18
C ASP A 227 -3.55 21.21 -8.20
N ASP A 228 -4.34 21.00 -7.14
CA ASP A 228 -4.77 22.04 -6.19
C ASP A 228 -4.07 21.94 -4.82
N SER A 229 -2.89 21.35 -4.75
CA SER A 229 -2.23 21.05 -3.47
C SER A 229 -0.71 21.17 -3.50
N SER A 230 -0.14 21.34 -2.30
CA SER A 230 1.30 21.43 -2.05
C SER A 230 2.02 20.08 -2.01
N TYR A 231 1.39 18.98 -2.44
CA TYR A 231 2.05 17.66 -2.47
C TYR A 231 3.22 17.67 -3.46
N ASN A 232 4.39 17.31 -2.96
CA ASN A 232 5.63 17.16 -3.71
C ASN A 232 6.63 16.28 -2.95
N ALA A 233 7.79 16.00 -3.54
CA ALA A 233 8.83 15.14 -2.95
C ALA A 233 9.32 15.56 -1.55
N SER A 234 9.02 16.78 -1.09
CA SER A 234 9.41 17.23 0.25
C SER A 234 8.49 16.77 1.40
N ASN A 235 7.26 16.37 1.07
CA ASN A 235 6.25 15.95 2.05
C ASN A 235 5.57 14.63 1.68
N SER A 236 5.68 14.19 0.43
CA SER A 236 5.00 13.00 -0.08
C SER A 236 5.99 12.11 -0.82
N TYR A 237 5.74 10.80 -0.78
CA TYR A 237 6.55 9.81 -1.49
C TYR A 237 5.76 9.16 -2.62
N TYR A 238 4.53 8.75 -2.29
CA TYR A 238 3.58 8.22 -3.26
C TYR A 238 2.55 9.26 -3.67
N ALA A 239 1.97 9.05 -4.85
CA ALA A 239 0.69 9.59 -5.25
C ALA A 239 -0.22 8.44 -5.69
N SER A 240 -1.30 8.21 -4.95
CA SER A 240 -2.17 7.04 -5.13
C SER A 240 -3.60 7.39 -5.49
N VAL A 241 -4.25 6.50 -6.25
CA VAL A 241 -5.71 6.53 -6.49
C VAL A 241 -6.26 5.13 -6.72
N SER A 242 -7.57 4.99 -6.51
CA SER A 242 -8.30 3.81 -6.97
C SER A 242 -8.25 3.69 -8.49
N PHE A 243 -7.74 2.58 -8.99
CA PHE A 243 -7.86 2.25 -10.40
C PHE A 243 -9.33 2.15 -10.81
N ARG A 244 -10.12 1.37 -10.04
CA ARG A 244 -11.54 1.14 -10.33
C ARG A 244 -12.36 2.42 -10.35
N ARG A 245 -12.16 3.34 -9.39
CA ARG A 245 -12.94 4.60 -9.37
C ARG A 245 -12.43 5.62 -10.39
N SER A 246 -11.13 5.66 -10.67
CA SER A 246 -10.56 6.68 -11.55
C SER A 246 -10.55 6.26 -13.02
N ILE A 247 -10.08 5.07 -13.34
CA ILE A 247 -9.96 4.55 -14.71
C ILE A 247 -11.23 3.78 -15.14
N GLY A 248 -11.90 3.13 -14.20
CA GLY A 248 -13.11 2.36 -14.47
C GLY A 248 -12.86 0.89 -14.77
N TRP A 249 -13.89 0.23 -15.32
CA TRP A 249 -13.84 -1.20 -15.66
C TRP A 249 -13.12 -1.45 -16.99
N ILE A 250 -12.39 -2.56 -17.07
CA ILE A 250 -11.76 -3.04 -18.31
C ILE A 250 -12.64 -4.18 -18.85
N TRP A 251 -13.31 -3.94 -19.96
CA TRP A 251 -14.21 -4.92 -20.58
C TRP A 251 -13.48 -5.65 -21.72
N LEU A 252 -13.54 -6.98 -21.74
CA LEU A 252 -12.83 -7.86 -22.71
C LEU A 252 -11.30 -7.76 -22.78
N GLY A 253 -10.68 -6.96 -21.92
CA GLY A 253 -9.26 -7.10 -21.60
C GLY A 253 -8.31 -6.08 -22.23
N ASP A 254 -8.82 -5.11 -22.99
CA ASP A 254 -8.05 -3.98 -23.50
C ASP A 254 -8.54 -2.65 -22.91
N LEU A 255 -7.61 -1.73 -22.69
CA LEU A 255 -7.93 -0.37 -22.25
C LEU A 255 -8.46 0.44 -23.43
N ARG A 256 -9.53 1.20 -23.18
CA ARG A 256 -9.98 2.22 -24.15
C ARG A 256 -8.91 3.31 -24.24
N GLN A 257 -8.81 3.97 -25.39
CA GLN A 257 -7.88 5.08 -25.58
C GLN A 257 -8.04 6.17 -24.50
N SER A 258 -9.27 6.47 -24.08
CA SER A 258 -9.53 7.43 -23.01
C SER A 258 -9.01 6.97 -21.64
N GLN A 259 -9.03 5.68 -21.36
CA GLN A 259 -8.47 5.10 -20.12
C GLN A 259 -6.94 5.18 -20.15
N LEU A 260 -6.32 4.86 -21.28
CA LEU A 260 -4.88 4.95 -21.48
C LEU A 260 -4.38 6.40 -21.33
N LEU A 261 -5.05 7.36 -21.97
CA LEU A 261 -4.73 8.78 -21.84
C LEU A 261 -4.84 9.25 -20.38
N LYS A 262 -5.83 8.76 -19.63
CA LYS A 262 -5.98 9.09 -18.21
C LYS A 262 -4.87 8.49 -17.34
N ILE A 263 -4.43 7.26 -17.64
CA ILE A 263 -3.27 6.64 -16.98
C ILE A 263 -2.01 7.48 -17.22
N ARG A 264 -1.74 7.87 -18.47
CA ARG A 264 -0.60 8.72 -18.83
C ARG A 264 -0.65 10.08 -18.13
N ASP A 265 -1.82 10.71 -18.06
CA ASP A 265 -2.02 11.97 -17.34
C ASP A 265 -1.69 11.84 -15.85
N HIS A 266 -2.22 10.80 -15.19
CA HIS A 266 -1.90 10.50 -13.79
C HIS A 266 -0.40 10.33 -13.55
N ILE A 267 0.28 9.52 -14.37
CA ILE A 267 1.72 9.26 -14.27
C ILE A 267 2.49 10.57 -14.41
N LYS A 268 2.20 11.33 -15.47
CA LYS A 268 2.81 12.65 -15.71
C LYS A 268 2.61 13.61 -14.54
N LYS A 269 1.40 13.67 -13.96
CA LYS A 269 1.09 14.55 -12.83
C LYS A 269 1.90 14.18 -11.59
N ALA A 270 1.97 12.89 -11.23
CA ALA A 270 2.78 12.43 -10.11
C ALA A 270 4.26 12.74 -10.33
N HIS A 271 4.81 12.37 -11.49
CA HIS A 271 6.22 12.56 -11.82
C HIS A 271 6.63 14.04 -11.86
N SER A 272 5.76 14.93 -12.35
CA SER A 272 6.03 16.38 -12.32
C SER A 272 6.13 16.97 -10.91
N ARG A 273 5.68 16.23 -9.88
CA ARG A 273 5.83 16.57 -8.47
C ARG A 273 6.92 15.77 -7.75
N GLY A 274 7.67 14.95 -8.50
CA GLY A 274 8.68 14.04 -7.95
C GLY A 274 8.10 12.88 -7.15
N LEU A 275 6.83 12.52 -7.38
CA LEU A 275 6.12 11.48 -6.64
C LEU A 275 6.04 10.19 -7.43
N LYS A 276 6.13 9.07 -6.72
CA LYS A 276 5.95 7.73 -7.30
C LYS A 276 4.47 7.41 -7.41
N VAL A 277 3.99 7.03 -8.58
CA VAL A 277 2.58 6.72 -8.80
C VAL A 277 2.27 5.25 -8.55
N ARG A 278 1.17 4.98 -7.84
CA ARG A 278 0.63 3.63 -7.66
C ARG A 278 -0.90 3.63 -7.72
N TYR A 279 -1.46 2.46 -8.02
CA TYR A 279 -2.90 2.24 -8.02
C TYR A 279 -3.31 1.18 -7.00
N TRP A 280 -4.43 1.42 -6.31
CA TRP A 280 -5.12 0.39 -5.52
C TRP A 280 -6.42 -0.04 -6.19
N SER A 281 -7.00 -1.18 -5.79
CA SER A 281 -8.17 -1.80 -6.45
C SER A 281 -7.95 -2.08 -7.95
N LEU A 282 -6.81 -2.69 -8.29
CA LEU A 282 -6.59 -3.26 -9.62
C LEU A 282 -7.48 -4.50 -9.83
N PRO A 283 -7.89 -4.82 -11.07
CA PRO A 283 -8.60 -6.06 -11.37
C PRO A 283 -7.81 -7.31 -10.95
N ILE A 284 -8.44 -8.18 -10.16
CA ILE A 284 -7.85 -9.45 -9.68
C ILE A 284 -8.11 -10.59 -10.68
N TRP A 285 -9.28 -10.59 -11.30
CA TRP A 285 -9.71 -11.65 -12.23
C TRP A 285 -10.48 -11.04 -13.43
N PRO A 286 -10.36 -11.60 -14.66
CA PRO A 286 -9.55 -12.76 -15.06
C PRO A 286 -8.04 -12.54 -15.01
N LEU A 287 -7.28 -13.62 -14.72
CA LEU A 287 -5.81 -13.57 -14.59
C LEU A 287 -5.12 -13.05 -15.86
N SER A 288 -5.65 -13.40 -17.04
CA SER A 288 -5.11 -12.93 -18.33
C SER A 288 -5.27 -11.42 -18.52
N VAL A 289 -6.40 -10.86 -18.07
CA VAL A 289 -6.64 -9.41 -18.08
C VAL A 289 -5.73 -8.72 -17.08
N ARG A 290 -5.60 -9.27 -15.86
CA ARG A 290 -4.70 -8.76 -14.83
C ARG A 290 -3.25 -8.69 -15.32
N LYS A 291 -2.71 -9.78 -15.87
CA LYS A 291 -1.32 -9.85 -16.36
C LYS A 291 -1.05 -8.83 -17.48
N ARG A 292 -1.97 -8.71 -18.45
CA ARG A 292 -1.87 -7.69 -19.52
C ARG A 292 -1.91 -6.28 -18.97
N LEU A 293 -2.85 -5.99 -18.06
CA LEU A 293 -2.95 -4.66 -17.45
C LEU A 293 -1.69 -4.31 -16.66
N TRP A 294 -1.18 -5.23 -15.84
CA TRP A 294 0.02 -4.98 -15.04
C TRP A 294 1.23 -4.69 -15.93
N GLY A 295 1.42 -5.50 -16.98
CA GLY A 295 2.47 -5.25 -17.96
C GLY A 295 2.34 -3.89 -18.62
N LEU A 296 1.15 -3.54 -19.11
CA LEU A 296 0.88 -2.23 -19.71
C LEU A 296 1.15 -1.08 -18.72
N LEU A 297 0.72 -1.20 -17.47
CA LEU A 297 0.96 -0.15 -16.47
C LEU A 297 2.45 0.06 -16.22
N VAL A 298 3.23 -1.01 -16.13
CA VAL A 298 4.69 -0.95 -16.00
C VAL A 298 5.31 -0.32 -17.25
N ASP A 299 4.89 -0.73 -18.45
CA ASP A 299 5.39 -0.18 -19.73
C ASP A 299 5.07 1.31 -19.89
N GLU A 300 3.94 1.77 -19.34
CA GLU A 300 3.52 3.18 -19.33
C GLU A 300 4.24 4.01 -18.25
N GLY A 301 5.04 3.38 -17.37
CA GLY A 301 5.85 4.07 -16.37
C GLY A 301 5.20 4.16 -14.98
N LEU A 302 4.31 3.23 -14.61
CA LEU A 302 3.88 3.08 -13.23
C LEU A 302 5.06 2.69 -12.33
N ASP A 303 5.27 3.43 -11.24
CA ASP A 303 6.42 3.19 -10.35
C ASP A 303 6.29 1.92 -9.52
N VAL A 304 5.10 1.63 -8.99
CA VAL A 304 4.90 0.49 -8.08
C VAL A 304 3.57 -0.22 -8.34
N LEU A 305 3.63 -1.53 -8.60
CA LEU A 305 2.46 -2.40 -8.62
C LEU A 305 2.06 -2.79 -7.19
N HIS A 306 0.91 -2.30 -6.73
CA HIS A 306 0.37 -2.67 -5.42
C HIS A 306 -0.58 -3.87 -5.54
N VAL A 307 -0.19 -5.01 -4.96
CA VAL A 307 -0.67 -6.34 -5.38
C VAL A 307 -0.89 -7.31 -4.23
N ASP A 308 -1.85 -8.22 -4.43
CA ASP A 308 -2.06 -9.40 -3.59
C ASP A 308 -1.17 -10.58 -4.06
N ASP A 309 -1.03 -10.76 -5.38
CA ASP A 309 -0.24 -11.84 -6.01
C ASP A 309 1.21 -11.40 -6.24
N LEU A 310 2.06 -11.66 -5.24
CA LEU A 310 3.48 -11.29 -5.25
C LEU A 310 4.27 -12.00 -6.36
N PHE A 311 4.11 -13.32 -6.48
CA PHE A 311 4.78 -14.13 -7.49
C PHE A 311 4.41 -13.65 -8.91
N GLY A 312 3.11 -13.43 -9.17
CA GLY A 312 2.66 -12.93 -10.46
C GLY A 312 3.18 -11.53 -10.77
N ALA A 313 3.40 -10.68 -9.77
CA ALA A 313 4.01 -9.36 -9.97
C ALA A 313 5.49 -9.48 -10.32
N ARG A 314 6.24 -10.33 -9.61
CA ARG A 314 7.64 -10.66 -9.93
C ARG A 314 7.77 -11.17 -11.37
N GLU A 315 6.87 -12.06 -11.82
CA GLU A 315 6.87 -12.53 -13.21
C GLU A 315 6.66 -11.42 -14.23
N VAL A 316 5.82 -10.41 -13.95
CA VAL A 316 5.60 -9.29 -14.87
C VAL A 316 6.89 -8.47 -15.06
N PHE A 317 7.64 -8.26 -13.99
CA PHE A 317 8.93 -7.56 -14.04
C PHE A 317 10.03 -8.41 -14.67
N ALA A 318 10.08 -9.72 -14.41
CA ALA A 318 11.09 -10.61 -15.00
C ALA A 318 10.99 -10.77 -16.54
N GLN A 319 9.87 -10.34 -17.14
CA GLN A 319 9.64 -10.38 -18.59
C GLN A 319 10.09 -9.09 -19.32
N ARG A 320 10.70 -8.13 -18.60
CA ARG A 320 11.09 -6.80 -19.06
C ARG A 320 12.54 -6.52 -18.68
#